data_AF-A0A2V6F9Y9-F1
#
_entry.id   AF-A0A2V6F9Y9-F1
#
_cell.length_a   1.000
_cell.length_b   1.000
_cell.length_c   1.000
_cell.angle_alpha   90.00
_cell.angle_beta   90.00
_cell.angle_gamma   90.00
#
_symmetry.space_group_name_H-M   'P 1'
#
loop_
_entity.id
_entity.type
_entity.pdbx_description
1 polymer ?
#
loop_
_entity_poly.entity_id
_entity_poly.type
_entity_poly.pdbx_seq_one_letter_code
_entity_poly.pdbx_strand_id
1 'polypeptide(L)'
;MGRKTFESLGKPLPNRINIVLSRHPGLLKRQFPDLFGEAWIARGKTAVPFPYQFELPRIGGVTAIDLRIIKNFLKLSPMDSPLDYFICGGAQIYEQALPLCSDLYLTLVKRVVEGDRFFPPFEDRFEVVEEILDRPEFRILHYRNRALQK
;
A
#
# COMPACT_ATOMS: atom_id res chain seq x y z
N MET A 1 -1.46 -0.11 0.47
CA MET A 1 -2.43 1.00 0.65
C MET A 1 -3.80 0.47 1.04
N GLY A 2 -4.68 1.30 1.59
CA GLY A 2 -6.07 0.95 1.88
C GLY A 2 -6.99 1.08 0.66
N ARG A 3 -8.13 0.38 0.68
CA ARG A 3 -9.16 0.46 -0.38
C ARG A 3 -9.53 1.91 -0.76
N LYS A 4 -9.88 2.75 0.21
CA LYS A 4 -10.30 4.15 -0.04
C LYS A 4 -9.20 4.97 -0.73
N THR A 5 -7.94 4.73 -0.35
CA THR A 5 -6.79 5.39 -0.99
C THR A 5 -6.66 4.95 -2.44
N PHE A 6 -6.76 3.63 -2.70
CA PHE A 6 -6.74 3.12 -4.06
C PHE A 6 -7.89 3.67 -4.91
N GLU A 7 -9.11 3.71 -4.36
CA GLU A 7 -10.28 4.29 -5.04
C GLU A 7 -10.07 5.77 -5.39
N SER A 8 -9.44 6.54 -4.49
CA SER A 8 -9.09 7.95 -4.74
C SER A 8 -8.00 8.12 -5.79
N LEU A 9 -7.07 7.17 -5.92
CA LEU A 9 -6.05 7.19 -6.98
C LEU A 9 -6.64 6.81 -8.34
N GLY A 10 -7.69 5.99 -8.35
CA GLY A 10 -8.41 5.55 -9.55
C GLY A 10 -7.65 4.57 -10.45
N LYS A 11 -6.34 4.42 -10.26
CA LYS A 11 -5.49 3.50 -11.00
C LYS A 11 -4.33 2.97 -10.16
N PRO A 12 -3.80 1.79 -10.50
CA PRO A 12 -2.59 1.27 -9.91
C PRO A 12 -1.39 2.17 -10.19
N LEU A 13 -0.48 2.19 -9.24
CA LEU A 13 0.76 2.91 -9.35
C LEU A 13 1.68 2.22 -10.37
N PRO A 14 2.18 2.92 -11.41
CA PRO A 14 3.03 2.29 -12.42
C PRO A 14 4.36 1.84 -11.83
N ASN A 15 4.95 0.82 -12.46
CA ASN A 15 6.24 0.22 -12.11
C ASN A 15 6.34 -0.27 -10.66
N ARG A 16 5.20 -0.63 -10.05
CA ARG A 16 5.09 -1.06 -8.65
C ARG A 16 4.12 -2.23 -8.52
N ILE A 17 4.42 -3.14 -7.60
CA ILE A 17 3.46 -4.13 -7.12
C ILE A 17 2.50 -3.41 -6.18
N ASN A 18 1.24 -3.30 -6.57
CA ASN A 18 0.20 -2.63 -5.81
C ASN A 18 -0.47 -3.63 -4.88
N ILE A 19 -0.46 -3.33 -3.57
CA ILE A 19 -1.16 -4.14 -2.56
C ILE A 19 -2.25 -3.30 -1.91
N VAL A 20 -3.49 -3.74 -2.04
CA VAL A 20 -4.67 -3.06 -1.51
C VAL A 20 -5.27 -3.86 -0.36
N LEU A 21 -5.34 -3.25 0.82
CA LEU A 21 -6.01 -3.82 1.98
C LEU A 21 -7.52 -3.55 1.90
N SER A 22 -8.32 -4.61 1.85
CA SER A 22 -9.78 -4.52 1.83
C SER A 22 -10.45 -5.75 2.45
N ARG A 23 -11.42 -5.52 3.34
CA ARG A 23 -12.34 -6.58 3.81
C ARG A 23 -13.43 -6.90 2.78
N HIS A 24 -13.66 -6.01 1.82
CA HIS A 24 -14.72 -6.11 0.82
C HIS A 24 -14.12 -6.06 -0.60
N PRO A 25 -13.40 -7.11 -1.03
CA PRO A 25 -12.74 -7.14 -2.34
C PRO A 25 -13.71 -7.02 -3.53
N GLY A 26 -14.97 -7.45 -3.35
CA GLY A 26 -16.00 -7.34 -4.39
C GLY A 26 -16.34 -5.89 -4.79
N LEU A 27 -16.15 -4.91 -3.90
CA LEU A 27 -16.40 -3.50 -4.22
C LEU A 27 -15.39 -2.97 -5.25
N LEU A 28 -14.12 -3.31 -5.07
CA LEU A 28 -13.05 -2.91 -6.00
C LEU A 28 -13.27 -3.50 -7.40
N LYS A 29 -13.74 -4.75 -7.47
CA LYS A 29 -14.07 -5.41 -8.73
C LYS A 29 -15.17 -4.70 -9.49
N ARG A 30 -16.25 -4.33 -8.80
CA ARG A 30 -17.38 -3.63 -9.43
C ARG A 30 -16.99 -2.23 -9.91
N GLN A 31 -16.10 -1.56 -9.18
CA GLN A 31 -15.69 -0.19 -9.50
C GLN A 31 -14.61 -0.13 -10.58
N PHE A 32 -13.76 -1.16 -10.69
CA PHE A 32 -12.66 -1.22 -11.66
C PHE A 32 -12.70 -2.52 -12.47
N PRO A 33 -13.76 -2.78 -13.25
CA PRO A 33 -13.90 -4.03 -14.00
C PRO A 33 -12.71 -4.30 -14.92
N ASP A 34 -12.18 -3.26 -15.57
CA ASP A 34 -11.05 -3.37 -16.50
C ASP A 34 -9.74 -3.82 -15.83
N LEU A 35 -9.56 -3.56 -14.53
CA LEU A 35 -8.36 -3.95 -13.79
C LEU A 35 -8.42 -5.38 -13.26
N PHE A 36 -9.62 -5.91 -13.04
CA PHE A 36 -9.83 -7.24 -12.47
C PHE A 36 -10.36 -8.26 -13.48
N GLY A 37 -10.63 -7.82 -14.71
CA GLY A 37 -11.26 -8.60 -15.78
C GLY A 37 -12.78 -8.75 -15.56
N GLU A 38 -13.50 -8.98 -16.66
CA GLU A 38 -14.89 -9.44 -16.57
C GLU A 38 -14.92 -10.86 -16.01
N ALA A 39 -15.66 -11.08 -14.93
CA ALA A 39 -15.91 -12.42 -14.41
C ALA A 39 -16.84 -13.18 -15.36
N TRP A 40 -16.26 -13.92 -16.32
CA TRP A 40 -17.03 -14.83 -17.15
C TRP A 40 -17.54 -16.01 -16.31
N ILE A 41 -18.85 -16.06 -16.05
CA ILE A 41 -19.56 -17.28 -15.62
C ILE A 41 -20.17 -17.89 -16.89
N ALA A 42 -19.37 -18.66 -17.63
CA ALA A 42 -19.92 -19.52 -18.68
C ALA A 42 -20.33 -20.86 -18.06
N ARG A 43 -21.57 -21.26 -18.33
CA ARG A 43 -22.15 -22.57 -17.97
C ARG A 43 -21.16 -23.71 -18.23
N GLY A 44 -20.73 -24.38 -17.14
CA GLY A 44 -20.05 -25.67 -17.20
C GLY A 44 -18.54 -25.59 -17.42
N LYS A 45 -17.79 -25.73 -16.31
CA LYS A 45 -16.37 -26.19 -16.22
C LYS A 45 -15.39 -25.32 -17.03
N THR A 46 -14.77 -24.29 -16.46
CA THR A 46 -13.65 -24.42 -15.52
C THR A 46 -13.52 -23.12 -14.74
N ALA A 47 -13.59 -23.17 -13.41
CA ALA A 47 -13.36 -22.01 -12.56
C ALA A 47 -11.86 -21.65 -12.65
N VAL A 48 -11.53 -20.52 -13.26
CA VAL A 48 -10.16 -20.00 -13.19
C VAL A 48 -9.91 -19.65 -11.72
N PRO A 49 -8.85 -20.18 -11.07
CA PRO A 49 -8.60 -19.86 -9.67
C PRO A 49 -8.43 -18.35 -9.52
N PHE A 50 -9.11 -17.78 -8.53
CA PHE A 50 -9.08 -16.35 -8.27
C PHE A 50 -7.64 -15.83 -8.18
N PRO A 51 -7.30 -14.66 -8.76
CA PRO A 51 -5.92 -14.18 -8.86
C PRO A 51 -5.35 -13.62 -7.53
N TYR A 52 -5.84 -14.07 -6.38
CA TYR A 52 -5.38 -13.55 -5.08
C TYR A 52 -4.08 -14.15 -4.57
N GLN A 53 -3.43 -15.00 -5.35
CA GLN A 53 -2.11 -15.55 -5.04
C GLN A 53 -1.58 -16.22 -6.29
N PHE A 54 -0.48 -15.73 -6.88
CA PHE A 54 0.53 -16.59 -7.53
C PHE A 54 1.87 -15.84 -7.62
N GLU A 55 2.93 -16.59 -7.36
CA GLU A 55 4.34 -16.23 -7.56
C GLU A 55 4.66 -16.10 -9.06
N LEU A 56 5.63 -15.24 -9.37
CA LEU A 56 6.02 -14.83 -10.72
C LEU A 56 6.61 -15.99 -11.55
N PRO A 57 6.42 -15.94 -12.87
CA PRO A 57 7.57 -15.59 -13.71
C PRO A 57 7.25 -14.47 -14.71
N ARG A 58 8.17 -13.50 -14.84
CA ARG A 58 8.16 -12.52 -15.93
C ARG A 58 8.44 -13.24 -17.25
N ILE A 59 7.46 -13.29 -18.15
CA ILE A 59 7.69 -13.65 -19.55
C ILE A 59 6.88 -12.71 -20.44
N GLY A 60 7.53 -12.04 -21.38
CA GLY A 60 6.88 -11.63 -22.63
C GLY A 60 6.36 -10.20 -22.79
N GLY A 61 6.94 -9.18 -22.14
CA GLY A 61 6.83 -7.79 -22.63
C GLY A 61 5.45 -7.11 -22.52
N VAL A 62 4.46 -7.72 -21.87
CA VAL A 62 3.20 -7.06 -21.50
C VAL A 62 3.36 -6.48 -20.09
N THR A 63 3.10 -5.19 -19.91
CA THR A 63 3.11 -4.55 -18.58
C THR A 63 1.94 -5.08 -17.75
N ALA A 64 2.12 -6.25 -17.14
CA ALA A 64 1.15 -6.79 -16.20
C ALA A 64 1.05 -5.82 -15.03
N ILE A 65 -0.15 -5.27 -14.83
CA ILE A 65 -0.48 -4.51 -13.63
C ILE A 65 -0.50 -5.51 -12.48
N ASP A 66 0.53 -5.50 -11.64
CA ASP A 66 0.61 -6.37 -10.48
C ASP A 66 -0.22 -5.78 -9.33
N LEU A 67 -1.47 -6.23 -9.19
CA LEU A 67 -2.40 -5.78 -8.15
C LEU A 67 -2.85 -6.95 -7.25
N ARG A 68 -2.57 -6.86 -5.96
CA ARG A 68 -2.91 -7.85 -4.94
C ARG A 68 -3.91 -7.28 -3.95
N ILE A 69 -4.96 -8.04 -3.61
CA ILE A 69 -5.89 -7.66 -2.54
C ILE A 69 -5.69 -8.57 -1.35
N ILE A 70 -5.39 -7.97 -0.19
CA ILE A 70 -5.24 -8.68 1.08
C ILE A 70 -6.29 -8.21 2.08
N LYS A 71 -6.62 -9.06 3.06
CA LYS A 71 -7.59 -8.74 4.12
C LYS A 71 -6.95 -8.24 5.42
N ASN A 72 -5.69 -8.60 5.67
CA ASN A 72 -4.93 -8.27 6.88
C ASN A 72 -3.42 -8.14 6.56
N PHE A 73 -2.69 -7.40 7.39
CA PHE A 73 -1.23 -7.21 7.26
C PHE A 73 -0.42 -8.47 7.58
N LEU A 74 -0.96 -9.39 8.38
CA LEU A 74 -0.29 -10.65 8.74
C LEU A 74 0.05 -11.55 7.53
N LYS A 75 -0.48 -11.24 6.35
CA LYS A 75 -0.14 -11.91 5.08
C LYS A 75 1.07 -11.31 4.37
N LEU A 76 1.69 -10.27 4.93
CA LEU A 76 2.90 -9.67 4.40
C LEU A 76 4.05 -10.01 5.33
N SER A 77 4.98 -10.84 4.87
CA SER A 77 6.28 -10.99 5.51
C SER A 77 7.33 -10.24 4.70
N PRO A 78 8.24 -9.49 5.33
CA PRO A 78 9.44 -8.98 4.67
C PRO A 78 10.30 -10.08 4.02
N MET A 79 10.12 -11.34 4.42
CA MET A 79 10.81 -12.48 3.82
C MET A 79 10.18 -12.97 2.52
N ASP A 80 8.93 -12.58 2.21
CA ASP A 80 8.21 -13.04 1.02
C ASP A 80 8.69 -12.33 -0.26
N SER A 81 9.51 -11.30 -0.14
CA SER A 81 10.01 -10.51 -1.27
C SER A 81 11.39 -9.92 -0.97
N PRO A 82 12.30 -9.86 -1.97
CA PRO A 82 13.53 -9.08 -1.84
C PRO A 82 13.29 -7.56 -1.92
N LEU A 83 12.05 -7.11 -2.13
CA LEU A 83 11.68 -5.71 -2.25
C LEU A 83 11.09 -5.18 -0.94
N ASP A 84 11.32 -3.90 -0.67
CA ASP A 84 10.72 -3.21 0.46
C ASP A 84 9.22 -2.95 0.26
N TYR A 85 8.45 -3.12 1.33
CA TYR A 85 7.03 -2.79 1.37
C TYR A 85 6.83 -1.33 1.80
N PHE A 86 6.25 -0.52 0.90
CA PHE A 86 5.88 0.86 1.22
C PHE A 86 4.39 0.99 1.52
N ILE A 87 4.08 1.60 2.66
CA ILE A 87 2.71 1.90 3.08
C ILE A 87 2.37 3.35 2.72
N CYS A 88 1.53 3.55 1.69
CA CYS A 88 1.07 4.87 1.27
C CYS A 88 -0.36 5.22 1.77
N GLY A 89 -0.70 4.78 2.98
CA GLY A 89 -1.91 5.21 3.69
C GLY A 89 -3.21 4.47 3.34
N GLY A 90 -4.39 4.96 3.78
CA GLY A 90 -4.64 6.20 4.55
C GLY A 90 -4.55 6.09 6.08
N ALA A 91 -5.13 7.03 6.83
CA ALA A 91 -5.02 7.13 8.31
C ALA A 91 -5.18 5.79 9.07
N GLN A 92 -6.28 5.06 8.85
CA GLN A 92 -6.54 3.75 9.47
C GLN A 92 -5.50 2.67 9.10
N ILE A 93 -4.87 2.81 7.94
CA ILE A 93 -3.80 1.90 7.49
C ILE A 93 -2.50 2.27 8.21
N TYR A 94 -2.20 3.56 8.35
CA TYR A 94 -1.04 4.00 9.13
C TYR A 94 -1.14 3.54 10.59
N GLU A 95 -2.31 3.67 11.23
CA GLU A 95 -2.52 3.21 12.62
C GLU A 95 -2.14 1.75 12.82
N GLN A 96 -2.55 0.88 11.88
CA GLN A 96 -2.26 -0.54 11.93
C GLN A 96 -0.82 -0.89 11.52
N ALA A 97 -0.21 -0.07 10.66
CA ALA A 97 1.09 -0.37 10.08
C ALA A 97 2.27 0.20 10.89
N LEU A 98 2.10 1.34 11.56
CA LEU A 98 3.17 2.01 12.31
C LEU A 98 3.92 1.07 13.28
N PRO A 99 3.25 0.18 14.06
CA PRO A 99 3.95 -0.76 14.94
C PRO A 99 4.83 -1.78 14.21
N LEU A 100 4.59 -2.01 12.92
CA LEU A 100 5.24 -3.02 12.08
C LEU A 100 6.29 -2.42 11.14
N CYS A 101 6.32 -1.09 10.97
CA CYS A 101 7.22 -0.41 10.06
C CYS A 101 8.58 -0.14 10.71
N SER A 102 9.66 -0.48 10.02
CA SER A 102 11.03 -0.15 10.43
C SER A 102 11.35 1.34 10.23
N ASP A 103 10.88 1.90 9.11
CA ASP A 103 11.22 3.25 8.68
C ASP A 103 9.95 4.03 8.33
N LEU A 104 9.97 5.32 8.62
CA LEU A 104 8.92 6.28 8.28
C LEU A 104 9.56 7.46 7.53
N TYR A 105 9.21 7.61 6.26
CA TYR A 105 9.55 8.78 5.46
C TYR A 105 8.37 9.76 5.50
N LEU A 106 8.56 10.89 6.18
CA LEU A 106 7.52 11.87 6.42
C LEU A 106 7.83 13.18 5.69
N THR A 107 6.94 13.58 4.78
CA THR A 107 6.96 14.93 4.21
C THR A 107 6.17 15.86 5.10
N LEU A 108 6.85 16.75 5.83
CA LEU A 108 6.23 17.81 6.62
C LEU A 108 6.03 19.05 5.75
N VAL A 109 4.79 19.33 5.37
CA VAL A 109 4.43 20.54 4.62
C VAL A 109 4.31 21.72 5.60
N LYS A 110 5.04 22.82 5.34
CA LYS A 110 5.15 24.00 6.22
C LYS A 110 3.92 24.91 6.12
N ARG A 111 2.73 24.36 6.30
CA ARG A 111 1.45 25.09 6.28
C ARG A 111 0.46 24.49 7.28
N VAL A 112 -0.46 25.32 7.76
CA VAL A 112 -1.62 24.85 8.53
C VAL A 112 -2.78 24.61 7.58
N VAL A 113 -3.43 23.46 7.69
CA VAL A 113 -4.62 23.11 6.92
C VAL A 113 -5.71 22.59 7.85
N GLU A 114 -6.97 22.84 7.49
CA GLU A 114 -8.09 22.13 8.08
C GLU A 114 -8.17 20.71 7.53
N GLY A 115 -8.56 19.75 8.36
CA GLY A 115 -8.65 18.35 7.95
C GLY A 115 -9.58 17.53 8.85
N ASP A 116 -10.26 16.57 8.24
CA ASP A 116 -11.13 15.59 8.91
C ASP A 116 -10.37 14.31 9.32
N ARG A 117 -9.11 14.18 8.90
CA ARG A 117 -8.24 13.05 9.18
C ARG A 117 -6.83 13.52 9.50
N PHE A 118 -6.28 12.93 10.55
CA PHE A 118 -4.95 13.22 11.04
C PHE A 118 -4.04 12.01 10.86
N PHE A 119 -2.75 12.27 10.73
CA PHE A 119 -1.76 11.20 10.81
C PHE A 119 -1.72 10.70 12.27
N PRO A 120 -1.70 9.38 12.51
CA PRO A 120 -1.69 8.84 13.86
C PRO A 120 -0.40 9.22 14.62
N PRO A 121 -0.46 9.33 15.95
CA PRO A 121 0.73 9.62 16.77
C PRO A 121 1.78 8.52 16.58
N PHE A 122 3.04 8.93 16.48
CA PHE A 122 4.18 8.04 16.18
C PHE A 122 5.46 8.44 16.91
N GLU A 123 5.48 9.61 17.55
CA GLU A 123 6.63 10.25 18.18
C GLU A 123 7.19 9.44 19.37
N ASP A 124 6.37 8.59 19.99
CA ASP A 124 6.76 7.67 21.06
C ASP A 124 7.59 6.47 20.54
N ARG A 125 7.37 6.08 19.28
CA ARG A 125 7.93 4.87 18.66
C ARG A 125 9.09 5.15 17.73
N PHE A 126 9.13 6.35 17.15
CA PHE A 126 10.06 6.70 16.11
C PHE A 126 11.01 7.80 16.56
N GLU A 127 12.21 7.78 16.01
CA GLU A 127 13.17 8.87 16.16
C GLU A 127 13.68 9.35 14.80
N VAL A 128 13.96 10.64 14.70
CA VAL A 128 14.53 11.22 13.48
C VAL A 128 15.95 10.71 13.34
N VAL A 129 16.27 10.17 12.17
CA VAL A 129 17.63 9.73 11.82
C VAL A 129 18.28 10.62 10.78
N GLU A 130 17.48 11.23 9.89
CA GLU A 130 17.99 12.08 8.82
C GLU A 130 16.94 13.11 8.39
N GLU A 131 17.41 14.34 8.09
CA GLU A 131 16.64 15.31 7.30
C GLU A 131 17.13 15.22 5.85
N ILE A 132 16.35 14.58 4.99
CA ILE A 132 16.73 14.26 3.61
C ILE A 132 16.72 15.51 2.74
N LEU A 133 15.72 16.37 2.94
CA LEU A 133 15.49 17.54 2.08
C LEU A 133 14.78 18.63 2.87
N ASP A 134 15.30 19.84 2.82
CA ASP A 134 14.59 21.03 3.29
C ASP A 134 14.35 22.01 2.14
N ARG A 135 13.10 22.45 2.00
CA ARG A 135 12.62 23.43 1.01
C ARG A 135 11.73 24.46 1.70
N PRO A 136 11.52 25.64 1.10
CA PRO A 136 10.67 26.66 1.70
C PRO A 136 9.25 26.17 2.03
N GLU A 137 8.69 25.25 1.22
CA GLU A 137 7.31 24.79 1.37
C GLU A 137 7.15 23.49 2.18
N PHE A 138 8.20 22.67 2.25
CA PHE A 138 8.18 21.37 2.92
C PHE A 138 9.57 20.88 3.30
N ARG A 139 9.63 19.93 4.23
CA ARG A 139 10.82 19.13 4.50
C ARG A 139 10.51 17.64 4.45
N ILE A 140 11.50 16.81 4.12
CA ILE A 140 11.40 15.36 4.14
C ILE A 140 12.29 14.86 5.28
N LEU A 141 11.68 14.17 6.22
CA LEU A 141 12.33 13.59 7.39
C LEU A 141 12.27 12.08 7.29
N HIS A 142 13.39 11.44 7.60
CA HIS A 142 13.47 10.00 7.79
C HIS A 142 13.50 9.70 9.28
N TYR A 143 12.54 8.89 9.70
CA TYR A 143 12.43 8.37 11.03
C TYR A 143 12.68 6.86 11.04
N ARG A 144 13.27 6.37 12.12
CA ARG A 144 13.45 4.93 12.38
C ARG A 144 12.72 4.50 13.64
N ASN A 145 12.09 3.34 13.58
CA ASN A 145 11.38 2.75 14.70
C ASN A 145 12.37 2.26 15.76
N ARG A 146 12.23 2.77 16.99
CA ARG A 146 13.08 2.46 18.14
C ARG A 146 13.06 0.98 18.52
N ALA A 147 11.91 0.32 18.37
CA ALA A 147 11.72 -1.07 18.78
C ALA A 147 12.21 -2.10 17.74
N LEU A 148 12.45 -1.67 16.50
CA LEU A 148 12.83 -2.54 15.38
C LEU A 148 14.25 -2.24 14.88
N GLN A 149 15.05 -1.53 15.67
CA GLN A 149 16.47 -1.34 15.40
C GLN A 149 17.18 -2.70 15.51
N LYS A 150 17.80 -3.14 14.41
CA LYS A 150 18.70 -4.30 14.39
C LYS A 150 20.05 -3.94 14.96
#